data_AF-A0A5J4PRP5-F1
#
_entry.id   AF-A0A5J4PRP5-F1
#
_cell.length_a   1.000
_cell.length_b   1.000
_cell.length_c   1.000
_cell.angle_alpha   90.00
_cell.angle_beta   90.00
_cell.angle_gamma   90.00
#
_symmetry.space_group_name_H-M   'P 1'
#
loop_
_entity.id
_entity.type
_entity.pdbx_description
1 polymer ?
#
loop_
_entity_poly.entity_id
_entity_poly.type
_entity_poly.pdbx_seq_one_letter_code
_entity_poly.pdbx_strand_id
1 'polypeptide(L)'
;MIPQDLPPWKLVYYYFSKWKNDGTLEEINDVLRNQYRRQQGRDPSPGIGLIDSQSVKTTRVGGGERGVDGGKKVKGRKRHIITDKNGLLLSVVVHAANQHDSKAGFEVISTLAYRFERMNKIYADGG
;
A
#
# COMPACT_ATOMS: atom_id res chain seq x y z
N MET A 1 -22.23 -1.90 11.38
CA MET A 1 -22.24 -1.20 12.68
C MET A 1 -20.81 -0.81 13.00
N ILE A 2 -20.57 0.40 13.49
CA ILE A 2 -19.24 0.85 13.93
C ILE A 2 -19.08 0.54 15.44
N PRO A 3 -17.86 0.29 15.96
CA PRO A 3 -17.62 0.15 17.40
C PRO A 3 -18.25 1.29 18.23
N GLN A 4 -18.79 0.97 19.41
CA GLN A 4 -19.55 1.93 20.23
C GLN A 4 -18.68 3.03 20.88
N ASP A 5 -17.37 2.79 20.97
CA ASP A 5 -16.37 3.72 21.46
C ASP A 5 -15.98 4.80 20.44
N LEU A 6 -16.45 4.69 19.19
CA LEU A 6 -16.20 5.68 18.16
C LEU A 6 -17.34 6.70 18.04
N PRO A 7 -17.05 7.93 17.56
CA PRO A 7 -18.08 8.91 17.23
C PRO A 7 -19.11 8.37 16.21
N PRO A 8 -20.25 9.07 16.03
CA PRO A 8 -21.24 8.70 15.04
C PRO A 8 -20.61 8.43 13.66
N TRP A 9 -21.06 7.36 12.99
CA TRP A 9 -20.42 6.84 11.77
C TRP A 9 -20.21 7.89 10.67
N LYS A 10 -21.10 8.88 10.57
CA LYS A 10 -21.00 9.99 9.61
C LYS A 10 -19.73 10.81 9.82
N LEU A 11 -19.39 11.08 11.09
CA LEU A 11 -18.20 11.85 11.45
C LEU A 11 -16.92 11.04 11.21
N VAL A 12 -16.94 9.75 11.57
CA VAL A 12 -15.81 8.85 11.28
C VAL A 12 -15.57 8.76 9.76
N TYR A 13 -16.63 8.58 8.98
CA TYR A 13 -16.52 8.52 7.53
C TYR A 13 -16.05 9.85 6.92
N TYR A 14 -16.51 10.98 7.47
CA TYR A 14 -16.06 12.32 7.05
C TYR A 14 -14.54 12.45 7.17
N TYR A 15 -13.98 12.16 8.36
CA TYR A 15 -12.54 12.24 8.58
C TYR A 15 -11.77 11.20 7.77
N PHE A 16 -12.25 9.95 7.72
CA PHE A 16 -11.64 8.93 6.87
C PHE A 16 -11.54 9.39 5.42
N SER A 17 -12.64 9.89 4.85
CA SER A 17 -12.67 10.36 3.45
C SER A 17 -11.72 11.53 3.24
N LYS A 18 -11.73 12.51 4.16
CA LYS A 18 -10.82 13.66 4.12
C LYS A 18 -9.36 13.23 4.15
N TRP A 19 -8.97 12.47 5.17
CA TRP A 19 -7.59 12.02 5.39
C TRP A 19 -7.06 11.10 4.29
N LYS A 20 -7.92 10.26 3.73
CA LYS A 20 -7.58 9.37 2.62
C LYS A 20 -7.39 10.15 1.30
N ASN A 21 -7.95 11.36 1.17
CA ASN A 21 -7.82 12.16 -0.05
C ASN A 21 -6.76 13.26 0.05
N ASP A 22 -6.38 13.71 1.26
CA ASP A 22 -5.42 14.80 1.47
C ASP A 22 -4.02 14.34 1.88
N GLY A 23 -3.78 13.03 2.00
CA GLY A 23 -2.47 12.46 2.33
C GLY A 23 -2.19 12.28 3.83
N THR A 24 -3.14 12.64 4.70
CA THR A 24 -2.94 12.54 6.15
C THR A 24 -2.65 11.12 6.61
N LEU A 25 -3.26 10.10 6.00
CA LEU A 25 -3.02 8.69 6.37
C LEU A 25 -1.58 8.25 6.06
N GLU A 26 -1.04 8.71 4.93
CA GLU A 26 0.33 8.47 4.49
C GLU A 26 1.33 9.11 5.46
N GLU A 27 1.07 10.35 5.89
CA GLU A 27 1.89 11.06 6.87
C GLU A 27 1.88 10.35 8.24
N ILE A 28 0.70 9.94 8.73
CA ILE A 28 0.58 9.17 9.97
C ILE A 28 1.39 7.86 9.87
N ASN A 29 1.27 7.14 8.75
CA ASN A 29 2.03 5.91 8.52
C ASN A 29 3.54 6.17 8.54
N ASP A 30 4.01 7.25 7.90
CA ASP A 30 5.42 7.61 7.87
C ASP A 30 5.97 7.92 9.27
N VAL A 31 5.22 8.67 10.08
CA VAL A 31 5.58 8.98 11.47
C VAL A 31 5.64 7.72 12.32
N LEU A 32 4.60 6.89 12.28
CA LEU A 32 4.52 5.66 13.08
C LEU A 32 5.61 4.64 12.68
N ARG A 33 5.85 4.48 11.38
CA ARG A 33 6.94 3.64 10.87
C ARG A 33 8.29 4.11 11.41
N ASN A 34 8.58 5.40 11.32
CA ASN A 34 9.85 5.95 11.77
C ASN A 34 10.05 5.77 13.29
N GLN A 35 8.99 5.97 14.08
CA GLN A 35 9.03 5.74 15.52
C GLN A 35 9.29 4.26 15.84
N TYR A 36 8.55 3.34 15.23
CA TYR A 36 8.73 1.92 15.44
C TYR A 36 10.13 1.45 15.03
N ARG A 37 10.66 1.92 13.89
CA ARG A 37 12.02 1.56 13.46
C ARG A 37 13.08 2.01 14.46
N ARG A 38 12.95 3.23 15.01
CA ARG A 38 13.84 3.74 16.08
C ARG A 38 13.75 2.87 17.33
N GLN A 39 12.55 2.50 17.76
CA GLN A 39 12.35 1.60 18.92
C GLN A 39 13.00 0.23 18.72
N GLN A 40 13.07 -0.26 17.48
CA GLN A 40 13.75 -1.50 17.12
C GLN A 40 15.27 -1.31 16.90
N GLY A 41 15.84 -0.15 17.22
CA GLY A 41 17.26 0.15 17.00
C GLY A 41 17.66 0.23 15.53
N ARG A 42 16.71 0.49 14.63
CA ARG A 42 16.92 0.58 13.18
C ARG A 42 16.85 2.02 12.69
N ASP A 43 17.57 2.29 11.61
CA ASP A 43 17.51 3.58 10.89
C ASP A 43 16.09 3.83 10.34
N PRO A 44 15.48 5.02 10.55
CA PRO A 44 14.17 5.36 9.98
C PRO A 44 14.07 5.16 8.46
N SER A 45 15.15 5.43 7.72
CA SER A 45 15.23 5.18 6.28
C SER A 45 15.64 3.72 6.02
N PRO A 46 14.73 2.85 5.54
CA PRO A 46 15.05 1.47 5.21
C PRO A 46 16.05 1.38 4.05
N GLY A 47 16.96 0.41 4.12
CA GLY A 47 17.90 0.13 3.02
C GLY A 47 17.42 -0.89 2.00
N ILE A 48 16.41 -1.69 2.36
CA ILE A 48 15.89 -2.80 1.57
C ILE A 48 14.36 -2.73 1.57
N GLY A 49 13.76 -2.86 0.38
CA GLY A 49 12.33 -3.08 0.19
C GLY A 49 12.01 -4.51 -0.26
N LEU A 50 10.83 -5.00 0.09
CA LEU A 50 10.26 -6.27 -0.37
C LEU A 50 8.97 -5.95 -1.12
N ILE A 51 8.87 -6.35 -2.39
CA ILE A 51 7.69 -6.12 -3.24
C ILE A 51 6.92 -7.42 -3.47
N ASP A 52 5.59 -7.33 -3.38
CA ASP A 52 4.67 -8.40 -3.76
C ASP A 52 3.41 -7.83 -4.43
N SER A 53 2.73 -8.66 -5.23
CA SER A 53 1.47 -8.34 -5.90
C SER A 53 0.32 -9.24 -5.45
N GLN A 54 -0.81 -8.62 -5.07
CA GLN A 54 -1.99 -9.37 -4.66
C GLN A 54 -3.24 -8.93 -5.41
N SER A 55 -3.90 -9.90 -6.05
CA SER A 55 -5.21 -9.72 -6.69
C SER A 55 -6.33 -10.00 -5.69
N VAL A 56 -7.25 -9.05 -5.53
CA VAL A 56 -8.38 -9.12 -4.59
C VAL A 56 -9.69 -8.97 -5.35
N LYS A 57 -10.66 -9.84 -5.05
CA LYS A 57 -12.01 -9.75 -5.61
C LYS A 57 -12.67 -8.45 -5.17
N THR A 58 -13.35 -7.79 -6.09
CA THR A 58 -14.10 -6.57 -5.78
C THR A 58 -15.61 -6.86 -5.70
N THR A 59 -16.35 -6.04 -4.95
CA THR A 59 -17.82 -6.15 -4.84
C THR A 59 -18.52 -5.77 -6.16
N ARG A 60 -19.85 -5.82 -6.27
CA ARG A 60 -20.54 -5.40 -7.50
C ARG A 60 -20.42 -3.87 -7.79
N VAL A 61 -20.12 -3.04 -6.79
CA VAL A 61 -20.24 -1.55 -6.85
C VAL A 61 -18.90 -0.81 -6.94
N GLY A 62 -17.78 -1.43 -6.58
CA GLY A 62 -16.46 -0.77 -6.45
C GLY A 62 -15.75 -0.33 -7.74
N GLY A 63 -16.40 0.50 -8.56
CA GLY A 63 -15.78 1.40 -9.54
C GLY A 63 -15.29 0.78 -10.86
N GLY A 64 -14.86 1.65 -11.79
CA GLY A 64 -14.44 1.28 -13.15
C GLY A 64 -13.09 0.55 -13.25
N GLU A 65 -12.18 0.80 -12.31
CA GLU A 65 -10.86 0.15 -12.30
C GLU A 65 -10.93 -1.29 -11.79
N ARG A 66 -11.30 -2.20 -12.70
CA ARG A 66 -11.44 -3.64 -12.47
C ARG A 66 -10.98 -4.40 -13.70
N GLY A 67 -10.29 -5.50 -13.45
CA GLY A 67 -9.86 -6.43 -14.49
C GLY A 67 -10.06 -7.86 -14.05
N VAL A 68 -9.82 -8.80 -14.96
CA VAL A 68 -9.67 -10.21 -14.62
C VAL A 68 -8.19 -10.53 -14.66
N ASP A 69 -7.65 -10.95 -13.53
CA ASP A 69 -6.36 -11.61 -13.47
C ASP A 69 -6.55 -13.02 -14.04
N GLY A 70 -6.03 -13.28 -15.25
CA GLY A 70 -6.18 -14.56 -15.93
C GLY A 70 -5.42 -15.70 -15.24
N GLY A 71 -4.28 -15.41 -14.62
CA GLY A 71 -3.48 -16.39 -13.89
C GLY A 71 -4.16 -16.82 -12.59
N LYS A 72 -4.71 -15.87 -11.84
CA LYS A 72 -5.38 -16.13 -10.55
C LYS A 72 -6.90 -16.36 -10.69
N LYS A 73 -7.47 -16.17 -11.90
CA LYS A 73 -8.92 -16.18 -12.18
C LYS A 73 -9.73 -15.25 -11.24
N VAL A 74 -9.15 -14.11 -10.87
CA VAL A 74 -9.76 -13.13 -9.96
C VAL A 74 -10.27 -11.93 -10.74
N LYS A 75 -11.58 -11.67 -10.66
CA LYS A 75 -12.18 -10.41 -11.14
C LYS A 75 -12.10 -9.36 -10.03
N GLY A 76 -11.25 -8.35 -10.20
CA GLY A 76 -11.13 -7.28 -9.22
C GLY A 76 -9.97 -6.34 -9.46
N ARG A 77 -9.25 -6.03 -8.39
CA ARG A 77 -8.09 -5.13 -8.39
C ARG A 77 -6.85 -5.90 -7.97
N LYS A 78 -5.70 -5.44 -8.42
CA LYS A 78 -4.41 -5.94 -7.96
C LYS A 78 -3.67 -4.80 -7.28
N ARG A 79 -3.07 -5.11 -6.14
CA ARG A 79 -2.27 -4.18 -5.33
C ARG A 79 -0.82 -4.62 -5.37
N HIS A 80 0.08 -3.70 -5.69
CA HIS A 80 1.51 -3.86 -5.47
C HIS A 80 1.87 -3.15 -4.18
N ILE A 81 2.54 -3.87 -3.30
CA ILE A 81 2.90 -3.37 -1.98
C ILE A 81 4.41 -3.51 -1.83
N ILE A 82 5.06 -2.44 -1.37
CA ILE A 82 6.44 -2.49 -0.92
C ILE A 82 6.47 -2.31 0.60
N THR A 83 7.13 -3.24 1.27
CA THR A 83 7.40 -3.19 2.71
C THR A 83 8.90 -3.19 3.01
N ASP A 84 9.29 -2.82 4.22
CA ASP A 84 10.66 -3.05 4.69
C ASP A 84 10.85 -4.47 5.26
N LYS A 85 12.06 -4.75 5.77
CA LYS A 85 12.40 -6.04 6.42
C LYS A 85 11.59 -6.36 7.70
N ASN A 86 10.84 -5.42 8.25
CA ASN A 86 9.95 -5.61 9.39
C ASN A 86 8.49 -5.74 8.96
N GLY A 87 8.19 -5.71 7.66
CA GLY A 87 6.83 -5.70 7.13
C GLY A 87 6.14 -4.33 7.23
N LEU A 88 6.88 -3.24 7.48
CA LEU A 88 6.30 -1.90 7.57
C LEU A 88 6.05 -1.33 6.17
N LEU A 89 4.90 -0.69 5.99
CA LEU A 89 4.45 -0.19 4.70
C LEU A 89 5.30 0.99 4.21
N LEU A 90 5.82 0.88 2.98
CA LEU A 90 6.60 1.92 2.32
C LEU A 90 5.84 2.54 1.14
N SER A 91 5.19 1.72 0.33
CA SER A 91 4.42 2.15 -0.84
C SER A 91 3.33 1.14 -1.20
N VAL A 92 2.21 1.66 -1.73
CA VAL A 92 1.11 0.87 -2.27
C VAL A 92 0.62 1.51 -3.54
N VAL A 93 0.49 0.71 -4.60
CA VAL A 93 -0.22 1.11 -5.83
C VAL A 93 -1.31 0.07 -6.10
N VAL A 94 -2.51 0.52 -6.44
CA VAL A 94 -3.66 -0.34 -6.72
C VAL A 94 -4.16 -0.03 -8.12
N HIS A 95 -4.39 -1.07 -8.90
CA HIS A 95 -4.85 -0.97 -10.27
C HIS A 95 -5.87 -2.07 -10.60
N ALA A 96 -6.42 -2.06 -11.81
CA ALA A 96 -7.25 -3.14 -12.31
C ALA A 96 -6.48 -4.46 -12.38
N ALA A 97 -7.10 -5.59 -12.03
CA ALA A 97 -6.38 -6.87 -11.87
C ALA A 97 -5.77 -7.46 -13.15
N ASN A 98 -6.14 -6.94 -14.33
CA ASN A 98 -5.57 -7.34 -15.63
C ASN A 98 -4.27 -6.62 -16.00
N GLN A 99 -3.84 -5.64 -15.21
CA GLN A 99 -2.56 -4.97 -15.41
C GLN A 99 -1.40 -5.93 -15.05
N HIS A 100 -0.38 -5.94 -15.93
CA HIS A 100 0.76 -6.83 -15.82
C HIS A 100 1.78 -6.33 -14.78
N ASP A 101 2.30 -7.27 -13.99
CA ASP A 101 3.15 -7.00 -12.83
C ASP A 101 4.44 -6.29 -13.21
N SER A 102 5.00 -6.58 -14.38
CA SER A 102 6.22 -5.90 -14.86
C SER A 102 6.03 -4.39 -15.01
N LYS A 103 4.87 -3.92 -15.50
CA LYS A 103 4.60 -2.49 -15.66
C LYS A 103 4.20 -1.83 -14.33
N ALA A 104 3.33 -2.48 -13.57
CA ALA A 104 2.88 -1.94 -12.28
C ALA A 104 3.98 -1.96 -11.20
N GLY A 105 4.92 -2.90 -11.30
CA GLY A 105 6.11 -2.97 -10.45
C GLY A 105 6.97 -1.72 -10.56
N PHE A 106 7.24 -1.24 -11.78
CA PHE A 106 7.98 0.03 -11.96
C PHE A 106 7.24 1.23 -11.39
N GLU A 107 5.91 1.26 -11.51
CA GLU A 107 5.09 2.34 -10.97
C GLU A 107 5.14 2.41 -9.44
N VAL A 108 5.05 1.27 -8.74
CA VAL A 108 5.16 1.27 -7.27
C VAL A 108 6.57 1.59 -6.79
N ILE A 109 7.60 1.23 -7.57
CA ILE A 109 9.00 1.57 -7.23
C ILE A 109 9.24 3.07 -7.43
N SER A 110 8.67 3.69 -8.47
CA SER A 110 8.88 5.11 -8.74
C SER A 110 8.28 6.00 -7.65
N THR A 111 7.23 5.58 -6.97
CA THR A 111 6.68 6.33 -5.82
C THR A 111 7.58 6.30 -4.58
N LEU A 112 8.63 5.47 -4.56
CA LEU A 112 9.67 5.47 -3.53
C LEU A 112 10.85 6.37 -3.85
N ALA A 113 10.94 6.88 -5.08
CA ALA A 113 12.05 7.74 -5.49
C ALA A 113 12.20 8.92 -4.53
N TYR A 114 13.43 9.14 -4.06
CA TYR A 114 13.81 10.23 -3.15
C TYR A 114 13.15 10.19 -1.74
N ARG A 115 12.33 9.19 -1.41
CA ARG A 115 11.72 9.07 -0.06
C ARG A 115 12.64 8.44 0.97
N PHE A 116 13.54 7.57 0.53
CA PHE A 116 14.43 6.79 1.41
C PHE A 116 15.86 6.80 0.88
N GLU A 117 16.69 7.68 1.42
CA GLU A 117 18.08 7.89 0.99
C GLU A 117 18.94 6.62 1.02
N ARG A 118 18.63 5.70 1.95
CA ARG A 118 19.39 4.46 2.14
C ARG A 118 18.93 3.32 1.25
N MET A 119 17.77 3.42 0.60
CA MET A 119 17.20 2.31 -0.14
C MET A 119 17.99 2.05 -1.43
N ASN A 120 18.61 0.87 -1.52
CA ASN A 120 19.43 0.50 -2.68
C ASN A 120 19.04 -0.84 -3.32
N LYS A 121 18.14 -1.60 -2.68
CA LYS A 121 17.67 -2.90 -3.16
C LYS A 121 16.19 -3.09 -2.91
N ILE A 122 15.51 -3.64 -3.89
CA ILE A 122 14.13 -4.13 -3.78
C ILE A 122 14.13 -5.58 -4.23
N TYR A 123 13.63 -6.48 -3.38
CA TYR A 123 13.52 -7.90 -3.68
C TYR A 123 12.09 -8.26 -4.03
N ALA A 124 11.93 -9.05 -5.08
CA ALA A 124 10.69 -9.68 -5.50
C ALA A 124 10.87 -11.21 -5.47
N ASP A 125 9.79 -11.96 -5.41
CA ASP A 125 9.82 -13.39 -5.67
C ASP A 125 10.05 -13.69 -7.16
N GLY A 126 10.65 -14.84 -7.45
CA GLY A 126 10.79 -15.35 -8.81
C GLY A 126 9.54 -16.14 -9.17
N GLY A 127 8.62 -15.50 -9.90
CA GLY A 127 7.43 -16.14 -10.48
C GLY A 127 7.74 -17.04 -11.66
#